data_AF-A0AA36I537-F1
#
_entry.id   AF-A0AA36I537-F1
#
_cell.length_a   1.000
_cell.length_b   1.000
_cell.length_c   1.000
_cell.angle_alpha   90.00
_cell.angle_beta   90.00
_cell.angle_gamma   90.00
#
_symmetry.space_group_name_H-M   'P 1'
#
loop_
_entity.id
_entity.type
_entity.pdbx_description
1 polymer ?
#
loop_
_entity_poly.entity_id
_entity_poly.type
_entity_poly.pdbx_seq_one_letter_code
_entity_poly.pdbx_strand_id
1 'polypeptide(L)'
;MTRHARNTAYLEYAKGVDAPAKSYNGVTLDTSKWSASMVKSFSIKAKVKFNNMNSNYPHLFWGEDSGTFAFCVHGLGPAYGGRKGETAYYLATAKGIGPHGRGLDNGQGWIGTGNKMDDGQWHDFEVAKYGTKSAIFLDGHKVEASIAAGKTEADFIMKPVTTLRIGTAKEGTGFEGDIGDVVITAEGKQVFPEPPPPTAKAAAAGAGAGCTGSLLPGNTSCDEQSVEDCKGKYTELSPGVYSHCDVSGGQCLATGPICKTGCRGKRRVKRDYELPAWLKWLEGSSKHLRVRMREWEDGLWRKSSGWHGHDLIHSPQSAVYIPCYFYSPAEKMLQGPVCFGPGAESHRGLCHGGAMTSAAASGEKNDHGDPAFDDLLGHLAFLAAGEGPWSGATVQINCKLCKPVRVGQTLLLEGHVAKQERKKVFVEARLVGETGEVYGRMDGLSIVGAKMQEEDSELDRRQWHFDEAKRAIVDSPDHRHLL
;
A
#
# COMPACT_ATOMS: atom_id res chain seq x y z
N MET A 1 25.70 49.09 8.77
CA MET A 1 25.49 48.08 9.82
C MET A 1 24.04 48.12 10.27
N THR A 2 23.14 47.29 9.70
CA THR A 2 21.80 46.92 10.25
C THR A 2 21.04 46.07 9.23
N ARG A 3 21.39 44.78 9.10
CA ARG A 3 20.54 43.76 8.45
C ARG A 3 20.95 42.38 8.96
N HIS A 4 20.64 42.00 10.20
CA HIS A 4 20.81 40.59 10.65
C HIS A 4 19.87 40.18 11.81
N ALA A 5 18.67 40.76 11.91
CA ALA A 5 17.72 40.44 12.98
C ALA A 5 16.35 39.94 12.50
N ARG A 6 16.27 39.20 11.37
CA ARG A 6 14.98 38.65 10.87
C ARG A 6 14.93 37.13 10.66
N ASN A 7 15.93 36.35 11.09
CA ASN A 7 15.98 34.91 10.81
C ASN A 7 15.95 33.97 12.03
N THR A 8 15.61 34.46 13.23
CA THR A 8 15.46 33.58 14.40
C THR A 8 14.09 32.93 14.53
N ALA A 9 13.04 33.44 13.85
CA ALA A 9 11.70 32.82 13.89
C ALA A 9 11.52 31.60 12.96
N TYR A 10 12.41 31.40 11.97
CA TYR A 10 12.31 30.28 11.02
C TYR A 10 12.93 28.97 11.56
N LEU A 11 13.77 29.04 12.60
CA LEU A 11 14.53 27.88 13.08
C LEU A 11 13.79 27.07 14.17
N GLU A 12 12.75 27.61 14.82
CA GLU A 12 11.96 26.85 15.80
C GLU A 12 10.92 25.91 15.18
N TYR A 13 10.54 26.12 13.91
CA TYR A 13 9.59 25.27 13.19
C TYR A 13 10.21 24.02 12.54
N ALA A 14 11.54 23.83 12.67
CA ALA A 14 12.25 22.68 12.09
C ALA A 14 12.05 21.37 12.88
N LYS A 15 11.27 21.38 13.97
CA LYS A 15 10.84 20.15 14.64
C LYS A 15 9.46 19.80 14.10
N GLY A 16 9.38 18.78 13.25
CA GLY A 16 8.11 18.21 12.81
C GLY A 16 7.17 17.94 13.99
N VAL A 17 5.86 18.00 13.74
CA VAL A 17 4.85 17.84 14.80
C VAL A 17 4.79 16.39 15.30
N ASP A 18 4.20 16.17 16.47
CA ASP A 18 4.01 14.80 16.96
C ASP A 18 3.17 13.97 15.98
N ALA A 19 3.44 12.67 15.92
CA ALA A 19 2.64 11.73 15.16
C ALA A 19 1.15 11.79 15.56
N PRO A 20 0.21 11.54 14.62
CA PRO A 20 -1.21 11.56 14.91
C PRO A 20 -1.61 10.40 15.82
N ALA A 21 -2.68 10.62 16.59
CA ALA A 21 -3.27 9.56 17.40
C ALA A 21 -3.95 8.48 16.54
N LYS A 22 -4.45 8.86 15.35
CA LYS A 22 -5.16 7.96 14.44
C LYS A 22 -4.80 8.21 12.98
N SER A 23 -4.44 7.14 12.27
CA SER A 23 -4.27 7.15 10.82
C SER A 23 -5.63 7.03 10.10
N TYR A 24 -5.75 7.77 9.00
CA TYR A 24 -6.84 7.80 8.02
C TYR A 24 -6.35 7.53 6.60
N ASN A 25 -5.09 7.10 6.42
CA ASN A 25 -4.58 6.74 5.11
C ASN A 25 -5.34 5.52 4.54
N GLY A 26 -5.74 5.58 3.27
CA GLY A 26 -6.52 4.51 2.65
C GLY A 26 -8.03 4.57 2.94
N VAL A 27 -8.51 5.60 3.64
CA VAL A 27 -9.93 5.76 3.95
C VAL A 27 -10.68 6.45 2.80
N THR A 28 -11.84 5.90 2.45
CA THR A 28 -12.84 6.55 1.59
C THR A 28 -14.04 6.96 2.43
N LEU A 29 -14.47 8.22 2.33
CA LEU A 29 -15.61 8.78 3.03
C LEU A 29 -16.76 9.04 2.05
N ASP A 30 -17.95 8.61 2.43
CA ASP A 30 -19.20 9.05 1.81
C ASP A 30 -19.53 10.47 2.32
N THR A 31 -19.58 11.41 1.40
CA THR A 31 -19.80 12.83 1.69
C THR A 31 -21.20 13.31 1.30
N SER A 32 -22.06 12.41 0.81
CA SER A 32 -23.41 12.72 0.35
C SER A 32 -24.23 13.54 1.35
N LYS A 33 -24.16 13.20 2.65
CA LYS A 33 -24.90 13.88 3.72
C LYS A 33 -24.47 15.34 3.95
N TRP A 34 -23.27 15.73 3.53
CA TRP A 34 -22.69 17.06 3.79
C TRP A 34 -22.20 17.76 2.52
N SER A 35 -22.44 17.18 1.35
CA SER A 35 -22.08 17.70 0.03
C SER A 35 -22.60 19.13 -0.19
N ALA A 36 -23.87 19.38 0.13
CA ALA A 36 -24.51 20.69 -0.05
C ALA A 36 -23.85 21.81 0.77
N SER A 37 -23.30 21.49 1.94
CA SER A 37 -22.54 22.44 2.76
C SER A 37 -21.10 22.57 2.28
N MET A 38 -20.44 21.46 1.94
CA MET A 38 -19.05 21.48 1.43
C MET A 38 -18.90 22.34 0.19
N VAL A 39 -19.84 22.27 -0.76
CA VAL A 39 -19.69 22.99 -2.03
C VAL A 39 -19.62 24.51 -1.84
N LYS A 40 -20.16 25.02 -0.73
CA LYS A 40 -20.12 26.42 -0.35
C LYS A 40 -18.90 26.74 0.51
N SER A 41 -18.69 26.00 1.59
CA SER A 41 -17.56 26.21 2.50
C SER A 41 -17.16 24.93 3.23
N PHE A 42 -15.85 24.69 3.30
CA PHE A 42 -15.28 23.60 4.07
C PHE A 42 -13.86 23.92 4.57
N SER A 43 -13.41 23.18 5.57
CA SER A 43 -11.99 23.04 5.92
C SER A 43 -11.67 21.58 6.23
N ILE A 44 -10.51 21.11 5.76
CA ILE A 44 -9.95 19.80 6.08
C ILE A 44 -8.63 20.06 6.79
N LYS A 45 -8.56 19.72 8.08
CA LYS A 45 -7.33 19.74 8.89
C LYS A 45 -6.83 18.31 9.06
N ALA A 46 -5.52 18.11 8.99
CA ALA A 46 -4.90 16.80 9.21
C ALA A 46 -3.43 16.95 9.59
N LYS A 47 -2.86 15.87 10.12
CA LYS A 47 -1.41 15.67 10.15
C LYS A 47 -1.00 14.85 8.94
N VAL A 48 0.02 15.29 8.22
CA VAL A 48 0.49 14.65 6.99
C VAL A 48 1.97 14.33 7.11
N LYS A 49 2.36 13.12 6.69
CA LYS A 49 3.75 12.72 6.51
C LYS A 49 3.93 12.06 5.16
N PHE A 50 4.87 12.56 4.37
CA PHE A 50 5.41 11.82 3.23
C PHE A 50 6.58 10.97 3.70
N ASN A 51 6.62 9.69 3.35
CA ASN A 51 7.82 8.87 3.55
C ASN A 51 8.87 9.21 2.48
N ASN A 52 8.42 9.50 1.26
CA ASN A 52 9.18 10.14 0.20
C ASN A 52 8.23 10.88 -0.75
N MET A 53 8.74 11.90 -1.45
CA MET A 53 7.99 12.61 -2.50
C MET A 53 8.49 12.26 -3.90
N ASN A 54 8.64 10.97 -4.21
CA ASN A 54 9.16 10.52 -5.51
C ASN A 54 8.08 10.34 -6.58
N SER A 55 6.80 10.19 -6.21
CA SER A 55 5.69 10.30 -7.16
C SER A 55 5.52 11.73 -7.64
N ASN A 56 5.13 11.92 -8.90
CA ASN A 56 4.86 13.25 -9.47
C ASN A 56 3.63 13.95 -8.85
N TYR A 57 2.61 13.17 -8.46
CA TYR A 57 1.32 13.69 -8.00
C TYR A 57 0.74 12.89 -6.82
N PRO A 58 1.46 12.76 -5.69
CA PRO A 58 0.99 12.01 -4.54
C PRO A 58 -0.21 12.70 -3.88
N HIS A 59 -1.40 12.17 -4.13
CA HIS A 59 -2.66 12.73 -3.65
C HIS A 59 -2.82 12.57 -2.13
N LEU A 60 -3.12 13.66 -1.44
CA LEU A 60 -3.52 13.68 -0.03
C LEU A 60 -5.03 13.53 0.11
N PHE A 61 -5.77 14.36 -0.64
CA PHE A 61 -7.23 14.40 -0.61
C PHE A 61 -7.76 14.48 -2.03
N TRP A 62 -8.73 13.64 -2.36
CA TRP A 62 -9.39 13.65 -3.67
C TRP A 62 -10.91 13.61 -3.49
N GLY A 63 -11.56 14.72 -3.82
CA GLY A 63 -13.02 14.82 -3.85
C GLY A 63 -13.57 14.62 -5.25
N GLU A 64 -14.55 13.73 -5.38
CA GLU A 64 -15.24 13.46 -6.63
C GLU A 64 -16.74 13.21 -6.44
N ASP A 65 -17.50 13.36 -7.51
CA ASP A 65 -18.87 12.90 -7.61
C ASP A 65 -19.06 12.10 -8.90
N SER A 66 -19.42 10.82 -8.76
CA SER A 66 -19.70 9.94 -9.90
C SER A 66 -18.58 9.95 -10.95
N GLY A 67 -17.32 9.94 -10.49
CA GLY A 67 -16.12 10.00 -11.33
C GLY A 67 -15.74 11.40 -11.83
N THR A 68 -16.55 12.42 -11.54
CA THR A 68 -16.27 13.82 -11.88
C THR A 68 -15.44 14.48 -10.78
N PHE A 69 -14.31 15.06 -11.18
CA PHE A 69 -13.42 15.81 -10.30
C PHE A 69 -14.09 17.03 -9.65
N ALA A 70 -14.01 17.13 -8.31
CA ALA A 70 -14.49 18.29 -7.54
C ALA A 70 -13.35 19.09 -6.91
N PHE A 71 -12.42 18.45 -6.18
CA PHE A 71 -11.20 19.11 -5.69
C PHE A 71 -10.08 18.11 -5.42
N CYS A 72 -8.84 18.60 -5.45
CA CYS A 72 -7.64 17.81 -5.23
C CYS A 72 -6.67 18.57 -4.33
N VAL A 73 -6.04 17.81 -3.43
CA VAL A 73 -4.83 18.21 -2.73
C VAL A 73 -3.77 17.15 -3.02
N HIS A 74 -2.60 17.56 -3.49
CA HIS A 74 -1.49 16.64 -3.77
C HIS A 74 -0.14 17.26 -3.48
N GLY A 75 0.86 16.42 -3.19
CA GLY A 75 2.26 16.84 -3.17
C GLY A 75 2.76 17.18 -4.58
N LEU A 76 3.72 18.08 -4.66
CA LEU A 76 4.45 18.39 -5.87
C LEU A 76 5.70 17.52 -5.92
N GLY A 77 5.70 16.54 -6.82
CA GLY A 77 6.80 15.60 -7.00
C GLY A 77 7.93 16.07 -7.93
N PRO A 78 8.74 15.14 -8.45
CA PRO A 78 9.90 15.46 -9.29
C PRO A 78 9.58 16.27 -10.55
N ALA A 79 8.41 16.04 -11.18
CA ALA A 79 7.96 16.82 -12.34
C ALA A 79 7.87 18.34 -12.10
N TYR A 80 7.83 18.77 -10.84
CA TYR A 80 7.76 20.19 -10.45
C TYR A 80 9.13 20.80 -10.08
N GLY A 81 10.22 20.05 -10.26
CA GLY A 81 11.59 20.55 -10.12
C GLY A 81 11.86 21.22 -8.77
N GLY A 82 12.19 22.51 -8.79
CA GLY A 82 12.50 23.28 -7.58
C GLY A 82 11.38 23.35 -6.55
N ARG A 83 10.13 23.06 -6.95
CA ARG A 83 8.95 23.02 -6.07
C ARG A 83 8.67 21.63 -5.50
N LYS A 84 9.50 20.63 -5.82
CA LYS A 84 9.45 19.31 -5.18
C LYS A 84 9.46 19.51 -3.67
N GLY A 85 8.45 18.99 -3.00
CA GLY A 85 8.28 19.11 -1.55
C GLY A 85 7.07 19.95 -1.13
N GLU A 86 6.59 20.85 -1.97
CA GLU A 86 5.38 21.63 -1.69
C GLU A 86 4.12 20.78 -1.86
N THR A 87 2.98 21.29 -1.40
CA THR A 87 1.67 20.72 -1.73
C THR A 87 0.83 21.76 -2.47
N ALA A 88 -0.04 21.28 -3.35
CA ALA A 88 -0.96 22.09 -4.15
C ALA A 88 -2.41 21.75 -3.84
N TYR A 89 -3.27 22.76 -3.90
CA TYR A 89 -4.71 22.67 -3.71
C TYR A 89 -5.45 23.43 -4.82
N TYR A 90 -6.43 22.75 -5.40
CA TYR A 90 -7.40 23.37 -6.31
C TYR A 90 -8.75 22.65 -6.26
N LEU A 91 -9.78 23.37 -6.68
CA LEU A 91 -11.16 22.89 -6.79
C LEU A 91 -11.72 23.23 -8.17
N ALA A 92 -12.67 22.46 -8.67
CA ALA A 92 -13.46 22.75 -9.86
C ALA A 92 -14.76 23.43 -9.44
N THR A 93 -15.06 24.57 -10.06
CA THR A 93 -16.33 25.27 -9.82
C THR A 93 -17.45 24.66 -10.65
N ALA A 94 -18.68 24.71 -10.13
CA ALA A 94 -19.86 24.21 -10.83
C ALA A 94 -20.10 24.93 -12.17
N LYS A 95 -19.75 26.22 -12.24
CA LYS A 95 -19.88 27.06 -13.44
C LYS A 95 -18.63 27.06 -14.33
N GLY A 96 -17.55 26.37 -13.96
CA GLY A 96 -16.30 26.37 -14.72
C GLY A 96 -15.62 27.74 -14.82
N ILE A 97 -15.75 28.60 -13.80
CA ILE A 97 -15.11 29.91 -13.77
C ILE A 97 -13.60 29.80 -13.47
N GLY A 98 -12.82 30.79 -13.92
CA GLY A 98 -11.38 30.88 -13.66
C GLY A 98 -10.51 29.93 -14.50
N PRO A 99 -9.17 30.01 -14.37
CA PRO A 99 -8.24 29.15 -15.10
C PRO A 99 -8.58 27.66 -14.88
N HIS A 100 -8.71 26.92 -15.98
CA HIS A 100 -9.10 25.50 -15.98
C HIS A 100 -10.42 25.18 -15.25
N GLY A 101 -11.30 26.19 -15.09
CA GLY A 101 -12.55 26.06 -14.35
C GLY A 101 -12.40 26.05 -12.82
N ARG A 102 -11.25 26.49 -12.28
CA ARG A 102 -10.87 26.34 -10.87
C ARG A 102 -11.09 27.57 -9.97
N GLY A 103 -11.71 28.62 -10.49
CA GLY A 103 -12.18 29.81 -9.78
C GLY A 103 -11.11 30.81 -9.34
N LEU A 104 -9.91 30.37 -8.97
CA LEU A 104 -8.85 31.23 -8.39
C LEU A 104 -8.17 32.13 -9.43
N ASP A 105 -8.00 33.40 -9.09
CA ASP A 105 -7.44 34.44 -9.98
C ASP A 105 -5.93 34.59 -9.86
N ASN A 106 -5.20 33.50 -10.16
CA ASN A 106 -3.72 33.49 -10.11
C ASN A 106 -3.09 32.87 -11.36
N GLY A 107 -3.80 32.88 -12.48
CA GLY A 107 -3.39 32.32 -13.78
C GLY A 107 -3.32 30.79 -13.83
N GLN A 108 -3.08 30.14 -12.70
CA GLN A 108 -2.89 28.70 -12.58
C GLN A 108 -4.13 27.96 -12.07
N GLY A 109 -5.01 28.67 -11.36
CA GLY A 109 -6.22 28.09 -10.77
C GLY A 109 -5.93 27.14 -9.60
N TRP A 110 -4.78 27.27 -8.95
CA TRP A 110 -4.38 26.46 -7.79
C TRP A 110 -3.46 27.24 -6.85
N ILE A 111 -3.44 26.92 -5.56
CA ILE A 111 -2.53 27.50 -4.56
C ILE A 111 -1.58 26.44 -4.02
N GLY A 112 -0.34 26.82 -3.75
CA GLY A 112 0.65 25.94 -3.13
C GLY A 112 1.09 26.44 -1.76
N THR A 113 1.64 25.56 -0.92
CA THR A 113 2.10 25.91 0.43
C THR A 113 3.25 26.92 0.44
N GLY A 114 4.06 26.98 -0.63
CA GLY A 114 5.29 27.79 -0.69
C GLY A 114 6.43 27.25 0.17
N ASN A 115 6.11 26.64 1.31
CA ASN A 115 7.01 25.82 2.12
C ASN A 115 6.96 24.35 1.67
N LYS A 116 8.07 23.65 1.85
CA LYS A 116 8.22 22.22 1.56
C LYS A 116 7.98 21.40 2.82
N MET A 117 7.43 20.20 2.64
CA MET A 117 7.44 19.15 3.65
C MET A 117 8.74 18.36 3.55
N ASP A 118 9.25 17.92 4.68
CA ASP A 118 10.44 17.08 4.74
C ASP A 118 10.03 15.60 4.77
N ASP A 119 10.74 14.79 4.00
CA ASP A 119 10.51 13.34 3.98
C ASP A 119 10.72 12.75 5.39
N GLY A 120 9.77 11.92 5.81
CA GLY A 120 9.77 11.26 7.11
C GLY A 120 9.24 12.11 8.28
N GLN A 121 8.90 13.39 8.07
CA GLN A 121 8.41 14.28 9.11
C GLN A 121 6.89 14.47 9.05
N TRP A 122 6.28 14.64 10.22
CA TRP A 122 4.87 15.01 10.33
C TRP A 122 4.72 16.53 10.27
N HIS A 123 3.70 16.97 9.55
CA HIS A 123 3.35 18.37 9.37
C HIS A 123 1.88 18.62 9.70
N ASP A 124 1.58 19.78 10.29
CA ASP A 124 0.21 20.25 10.44
C ASP A 124 -0.27 20.86 9.12
N PHE A 125 -1.35 20.33 8.59
CA PHE A 125 -1.85 20.67 7.26
C PHE A 125 -3.32 21.06 7.30
N GLU A 126 -3.68 22.11 6.57
CA GLU A 126 -5.08 22.51 6.38
C GLU A 126 -5.34 23.02 4.97
N VAL A 127 -6.49 22.66 4.40
CA VAL A 127 -7.06 23.36 3.23
C VAL A 127 -8.44 23.86 3.58
N ALA A 128 -8.78 25.05 3.08
CA ALA A 128 -10.05 25.68 3.36
C ALA A 128 -10.62 26.41 2.15
N LYS A 129 -11.95 26.42 2.06
CA LYS A 129 -12.77 27.23 1.16
C LYS A 129 -13.81 28.00 1.97
N TYR A 130 -13.87 29.31 1.79
CA TYR A 130 -14.85 30.16 2.47
C TYR A 130 -15.10 31.44 1.67
N GLY A 131 -16.38 31.82 1.54
CA GLY A 131 -16.77 32.97 0.72
C GLY A 131 -16.19 32.86 -0.70
N THR A 132 -15.44 33.89 -1.09
CA THR A 132 -14.77 34.01 -2.39
C THR A 132 -13.31 33.56 -2.40
N LYS A 133 -12.87 32.81 -1.38
CA LYS A 133 -11.46 32.50 -1.12
C LYS A 133 -11.19 31.02 -0.91
N SER A 134 -9.95 30.64 -1.22
CA SER A 134 -9.35 29.37 -0.85
C SER A 134 -8.03 29.61 -0.15
N ALA A 135 -7.71 28.78 0.83
CA ALA A 135 -6.46 28.83 1.58
C ALA A 135 -5.86 27.43 1.78
N ILE A 136 -4.53 27.38 1.86
CA ILE A 136 -3.74 26.21 2.23
C ILE A 136 -2.77 26.62 3.35
N PHE A 137 -2.63 25.75 4.35
CA PHE A 137 -1.80 25.97 5.51
C PHE A 137 -0.82 24.81 5.67
N LEU A 138 0.43 25.13 5.98
CA LEU A 138 1.47 24.17 6.33
C LEU A 138 2.25 24.69 7.53
N ASP A 139 2.19 23.98 8.65
CA ASP A 139 2.88 24.32 9.90
C ASP A 139 2.60 25.77 10.34
N GLY A 140 1.34 26.18 10.21
CA GLY A 140 0.87 27.53 10.54
C GLY A 140 1.12 28.59 9.44
N HIS A 141 1.90 28.30 8.40
CA HIS A 141 2.08 29.21 7.27
C HIS A 141 0.89 29.16 6.30
N LYS A 142 0.24 30.30 6.07
CA LYS A 142 -0.96 30.43 5.24
C LYS A 142 -0.65 31.00 3.86
N VAL A 143 -1.13 30.33 2.81
CA VAL A 143 -1.24 30.88 1.45
C VAL A 143 -2.72 30.94 1.06
N GLU A 144 -3.17 32.07 0.51
CA GLU A 144 -4.58 32.33 0.17
C GLU A 144 -4.69 32.96 -1.22
N ALA A 145 -5.74 32.59 -1.95
CA ALA A 145 -6.14 33.24 -3.19
C ALA A 145 -7.64 33.50 -3.21
N SER A 146 -8.05 34.50 -3.99
CA SER A 146 -9.45 34.86 -4.20
C SER A 146 -9.85 34.59 -5.66
N ILE A 147 -11.15 34.51 -5.91
CA ILE A 147 -11.68 34.56 -7.29
C ILE A 147 -11.51 35.96 -7.90
N ALA A 148 -11.70 36.06 -9.21
CA ALA A 148 -11.54 37.31 -9.95
C ALA A 148 -12.48 38.42 -9.45
N ALA A 149 -12.02 39.67 -9.54
CA ALA A 149 -12.80 40.83 -9.15
C ALA A 149 -14.16 40.88 -9.89
N GLY A 150 -15.22 41.26 -9.18
CA GLY A 150 -16.59 41.31 -9.71
C GLY A 150 -17.33 39.96 -9.72
N LYS A 151 -16.69 38.85 -9.33
CA LYS A 151 -17.37 37.58 -9.06
C LYS A 151 -17.87 37.51 -7.62
N THR A 152 -18.89 36.67 -7.40
CA THR A 152 -19.54 36.50 -6.10
C THR A 152 -19.30 35.11 -5.53
N GLU A 153 -19.66 34.88 -4.26
CA GLU A 153 -19.61 33.54 -3.65
C GLU A 153 -20.44 32.51 -4.43
N ALA A 154 -21.57 32.93 -5.02
CA ALA A 154 -22.42 32.08 -5.86
C ALA A 154 -21.73 31.63 -7.16
N ASP A 155 -20.70 32.33 -7.61
CA ASP A 155 -19.87 31.91 -8.75
C ASP A 155 -18.78 30.93 -8.32
N PHE A 156 -18.40 30.93 -7.05
CA PHE A 156 -17.37 30.07 -6.48
C PHE A 156 -17.94 28.83 -5.77
N ILE A 157 -19.12 28.37 -6.17
CA ILE A 157 -19.66 27.08 -5.72
C ILE A 157 -18.83 25.96 -6.37
N MET A 158 -18.29 25.06 -5.55
CA MET A 158 -17.56 23.87 -6.01
C MET A 158 -18.53 22.88 -6.67
N LYS A 159 -18.03 22.06 -7.60
CA LYS A 159 -18.78 20.88 -8.05
C LYS A 159 -19.16 19.98 -6.87
N PRO A 160 -20.27 19.24 -6.94
CA PRO A 160 -20.64 18.28 -5.91
C PRO A 160 -19.51 17.31 -5.60
N VAL A 161 -19.41 16.93 -4.34
CA VAL A 161 -18.54 15.87 -3.86
C VAL A 161 -19.42 14.86 -3.14
N THR A 162 -19.40 13.61 -3.60
CA THR A 162 -20.11 12.50 -2.95
C THR A 162 -19.14 11.49 -2.37
N THR A 163 -17.88 11.50 -2.83
CA THR A 163 -16.80 10.66 -2.33
C THR A 163 -15.55 11.49 -2.03
N LEU A 164 -14.96 11.29 -0.85
CA LEU A 164 -13.66 11.83 -0.48
C LEU A 164 -12.69 10.68 -0.20
N ARG A 165 -11.60 10.61 -0.98
CA ARG A 165 -10.53 9.63 -0.82
C ARG A 165 -9.33 10.27 -0.13
N ILE A 166 -8.80 9.61 0.90
CA ILE A 166 -7.66 10.07 1.71
C ILE A 166 -6.43 9.20 1.42
N GLY A 167 -5.35 9.82 0.98
CA GLY A 167 -4.06 9.17 0.70
C GLY A 167 -4.18 8.04 -0.32
N THR A 168 -3.81 6.81 0.08
CA THR A 168 -3.82 5.61 -0.76
C THR A 168 -5.21 5.09 -1.15
N ALA A 169 -6.29 5.72 -0.66
CA ALA A 169 -7.67 5.35 -1.01
C ALA A 169 -8.02 5.62 -2.48
N LYS A 170 -7.23 6.47 -3.14
CA LYS A 170 -7.26 6.63 -4.59
C LYS A 170 -6.13 5.77 -5.16
N GLU A 171 -6.47 4.92 -6.13
CA GLU A 171 -5.48 4.08 -6.81
C GLU A 171 -4.55 4.94 -7.68
N GLY A 172 -3.30 4.50 -7.84
CA GLY A 172 -2.32 5.17 -8.71
C GLY A 172 -1.90 6.57 -8.27
N THR A 173 -2.09 6.93 -7.00
CA THR A 173 -1.68 8.26 -6.49
C THR A 173 -0.17 8.38 -6.37
N GLY A 174 0.51 7.26 -6.11
CA GLY A 174 1.91 7.26 -5.69
C GLY A 174 2.13 7.99 -4.35
N PHE A 175 1.08 8.14 -3.53
CA PHE A 175 1.22 8.64 -2.16
C PHE A 175 1.88 7.57 -1.30
N GLU A 176 3.12 7.83 -0.88
CA GLU A 176 3.84 7.03 0.10
C GLU A 176 3.98 7.83 1.38
N GLY A 177 3.15 7.51 2.38
CA GLY A 177 3.09 8.29 3.59
C GLY A 177 1.97 7.85 4.51
N ASP A 178 1.59 8.75 5.40
CA ASP A 178 0.45 8.58 6.28
C ASP A 178 -0.27 9.93 6.51
N ILE A 179 -1.56 9.86 6.77
CA ILE A 179 -2.44 11.02 7.01
C ILE A 179 -3.25 10.68 8.25
N GLY A 180 -3.18 11.51 9.28
CA GLY A 180 -3.86 11.25 10.53
C GLY A 180 -4.57 12.47 11.12
N ASP A 181 -5.33 12.20 12.19
CA ASP A 181 -6.11 13.20 12.93
C ASP A 181 -6.96 14.11 12.02
N VAL A 182 -7.58 13.50 11.00
CA VAL A 182 -8.37 14.22 9.99
C VAL A 182 -9.64 14.79 10.64
N VAL A 183 -9.81 16.10 10.54
CA VAL A 183 -11.00 16.84 10.96
C VAL A 183 -11.56 17.58 9.76
N ILE A 184 -12.84 17.38 9.47
CA ILE A 184 -13.51 18.05 8.36
C ILE A 184 -14.64 18.90 8.92
N THR A 185 -14.68 20.15 8.49
CA THR A 185 -15.75 21.09 8.79
C THR A 185 -16.42 21.53 7.49
N ALA A 186 -17.74 21.71 7.53
CA ALA A 186 -18.54 22.25 6.44
C ALA A 186 -19.49 23.32 7.01
N GLU A 187 -19.53 24.50 6.38
CA GLU A 187 -20.28 25.67 6.89
C GLU A 187 -20.04 25.93 8.40
N GLY A 188 -18.80 25.76 8.85
CA GLY A 188 -18.38 25.98 10.25
C GLY A 188 -18.75 24.87 11.24
N LYS A 189 -19.38 23.78 10.80
CA LYS A 189 -19.72 22.63 11.64
C LYS A 189 -18.78 21.46 11.36
N GLN A 190 -18.27 20.81 12.40
CA GLN A 190 -17.54 19.56 12.23
C GLN A 190 -18.48 18.46 11.72
N VAL A 191 -18.09 17.87 10.58
CA VAL A 191 -18.81 16.79 9.91
C VAL A 191 -18.00 15.49 9.92
N PHE A 192 -16.69 15.56 10.20
CA PHE A 192 -15.84 14.39 10.39
C PHE A 192 -14.74 14.63 11.45
N PRO A 193 -14.46 13.65 12.34
CA PRO A 193 -15.34 12.51 12.64
C PRO A 193 -16.73 13.00 13.05
N GLU A 194 -17.78 12.24 12.75
CA GLU A 194 -19.14 12.60 13.17
C GLU A 194 -19.13 12.82 14.69
N PRO A 195 -19.73 13.91 15.20
CA PRO A 195 -19.88 14.09 16.64
C PRO A 195 -20.58 12.85 17.19
N PRO A 196 -20.20 12.37 18.40
CA PRO A 196 -20.97 11.32 19.04
C PRO A 196 -22.44 11.78 19.08
N PRO A 197 -23.40 10.90 18.74
CA PRO A 197 -24.81 11.26 18.77
C PRO A 197 -25.13 11.86 20.14
N PRO A 198 -25.95 12.93 20.22
CA PRO A 198 -26.27 13.58 21.48
C PRO A 198 -26.74 12.50 22.45
N THR A 199 -25.94 12.27 23.49
CA THR A 199 -26.18 11.18 24.42
C THR A 199 -27.51 11.44 25.09
N ALA A 200 -28.52 10.62 24.76
CA ALA A 200 -29.70 10.51 25.58
C ALA A 200 -29.22 10.28 27.01
N LYS A 201 -29.70 11.14 27.91
CA LYS A 201 -29.41 11.17 29.35
C LYS A 201 -29.12 9.75 29.88
N ALA A 202 -27.92 9.58 30.42
CA ALA A 202 -27.35 8.30 30.83
C ALA A 202 -28.34 7.43 31.63
N ALA A 203 -28.78 6.33 31.01
CA ALA A 203 -29.19 5.12 31.70
C ALA A 203 -28.08 4.07 31.50
N ALA A 204 -27.80 3.35 32.57
CA ALA A 204 -26.57 2.65 32.87
C ALA A 204 -26.12 1.56 31.86
N ALA A 205 -24.79 1.43 31.81
CA ALA A 205 -23.99 0.23 31.61
C ALA A 205 -24.12 -0.59 30.30
N GLY A 206 -23.01 -0.65 29.54
CA GLY A 206 -22.82 -1.65 28.49
C GLY A 206 -21.62 -1.44 27.58
N ALA A 207 -20.43 -1.80 28.08
CA ALA A 207 -19.22 -2.23 27.36
C ALA A 207 -18.83 -1.62 25.99
N GLY A 208 -17.72 -0.88 25.97
CA GLY A 208 -16.88 -0.65 24.79
C GLY A 208 -15.40 -0.65 25.19
N ALA A 209 -14.57 -1.42 24.48
CA ALA A 209 -13.15 -1.58 24.75
C ALA A 209 -12.37 -0.29 24.49
N GLY A 210 -11.72 0.25 25.53
CA GLY A 210 -10.77 1.36 25.43
C GLY A 210 -9.74 1.25 26.55
N CYS A 211 -8.46 1.48 26.25
CA CYS A 211 -7.44 1.62 27.30
C CYS A 211 -7.71 2.95 28.02
N THR A 212 -8.15 2.88 29.28
CA THR A 212 -8.36 4.07 30.12
C THR A 212 -7.15 4.25 31.03
N GLY A 213 -6.34 5.27 30.79
CA GLY A 213 -5.14 5.55 31.56
C GLY A 213 -5.46 6.19 32.91
N SER A 214 -5.24 5.46 34.00
CA SER A 214 -4.82 6.03 35.28
C SER A 214 -3.52 5.32 35.65
N LEU A 215 -2.51 6.08 36.08
CA LEU A 215 -1.23 5.53 36.55
C LEU A 215 -1.49 4.49 37.65
N LEU A 216 -0.84 3.33 37.56
CA LEU A 216 -0.86 2.37 38.65
C LEU A 216 -0.23 3.01 39.90
N PRO A 217 -0.85 2.87 41.09
CA PRO A 217 -0.18 3.23 42.33
C PRO A 217 1.08 2.35 42.46
N GLY A 218 2.19 2.99 42.81
CA GLY A 218 3.55 2.43 42.72
C GLY A 218 3.74 1.07 43.37
N ASN A 219 4.72 0.33 42.81
CA ASN A 219 5.30 -0.95 43.22
C ASN A 219 4.79 -2.23 42.53
N THR A 220 4.11 -2.15 41.37
CA THR A 220 3.91 -3.36 40.55
C THR A 220 5.17 -3.64 39.74
N SER A 221 6.00 -4.58 40.22
CA SER A 221 7.20 -5.03 39.51
C SER A 221 6.80 -5.83 38.27
N CYS A 222 7.51 -5.63 37.16
CA CYS A 222 7.44 -6.58 36.06
C CYS A 222 8.14 -7.87 36.50
N ASP A 223 7.47 -9.01 36.35
CA ASP A 223 8.01 -10.31 36.76
C ASP A 223 9.43 -10.55 36.19
N GLU A 224 10.39 -10.59 37.12
CA GLU A 224 11.77 -11.08 37.05
C GLU A 224 12.53 -10.90 35.73
N GLN A 225 12.94 -9.68 35.41
CA GLN A 225 13.98 -9.44 34.41
C GLN A 225 15.01 -8.43 34.89
N SER A 226 16.26 -8.64 34.49
CA SER A 226 17.33 -7.68 34.74
C SER A 226 17.03 -6.36 34.02
N VAL A 227 17.63 -5.27 34.50
CA VAL A 227 17.37 -3.92 33.98
C VAL A 227 17.67 -3.83 32.47
N GLU A 228 18.60 -4.63 31.97
CA GLU A 228 18.98 -4.69 30.56
C GLU A 228 17.85 -5.19 29.65
N ASP A 229 16.93 -6.03 30.16
CA ASP A 229 15.87 -6.68 29.37
C ASP A 229 14.49 -6.00 29.50
N CYS A 230 14.40 -4.94 30.32
CA CYS A 230 13.13 -4.34 30.73
C CYS A 230 12.39 -3.59 29.61
N LYS A 231 13.12 -2.88 28.74
CA LYS A 231 12.54 -1.91 27.82
C LYS A 231 11.81 -2.59 26.66
N GLY A 232 10.52 -2.27 26.49
CA GLY A 232 9.68 -2.79 25.41
C GLY A 232 8.95 -4.09 25.74
N LYS A 233 9.01 -4.57 26.98
CA LYS A 233 8.26 -5.74 27.44
C LYS A 233 6.96 -5.36 28.14
N TYR A 234 6.10 -6.35 28.31
CA TYR A 234 4.80 -6.21 28.96
C TYR A 234 4.68 -7.24 30.08
N THR A 235 4.06 -6.85 31.19
CA THR A 235 3.69 -7.77 32.28
C THR A 235 2.17 -7.88 32.38
N GLU A 236 1.68 -9.08 32.69
CA GLU A 236 0.26 -9.35 32.90
C GLU A 236 -0.10 -9.11 34.36
N LEU A 237 -0.85 -8.05 34.64
CA LEU A 237 -1.22 -7.67 36.00
C LEU A 237 -2.40 -8.49 36.54
N SER A 238 -3.25 -8.96 35.63
CA SER A 238 -4.37 -9.88 35.87
C SER A 238 -4.80 -10.48 34.52
N PRO A 239 -5.59 -11.57 34.48
CA PRO A 239 -5.99 -12.22 33.24
C PRO A 239 -6.52 -11.24 32.18
N GLY A 240 -5.78 -11.10 31.09
CA GLY A 240 -6.11 -10.25 29.95
C GLY A 240 -5.83 -8.76 30.15
N VAL A 241 -5.05 -8.38 31.15
CA VAL A 241 -4.72 -7.00 31.51
C VAL A 241 -3.21 -6.82 31.55
N TYR A 242 -2.67 -5.98 30.65
CA TYR A 242 -1.22 -5.80 30.48
C TYR A 242 -0.79 -4.36 30.73
N SER A 243 0.45 -4.20 31.21
CA SER A 243 1.15 -2.91 31.32
C SER A 243 2.54 -3.00 30.68
N HIS A 244 3.03 -1.87 30.15
CA HIS A 244 4.37 -1.75 29.58
C HIS A 244 5.41 -1.62 30.70
N CYS A 245 6.60 -2.18 30.50
CA CYS A 245 7.70 -2.10 31.45
C CYS A 245 8.74 -1.05 31.01
N ASP A 246 9.17 -0.19 31.92
CA ASP A 246 10.26 0.75 31.71
C ASP A 246 11.18 0.80 32.93
N VAL A 247 12.41 1.26 32.71
CA VAL A 247 13.43 1.35 33.76
C VAL A 247 13.29 2.70 34.47
N SER A 248 12.98 2.66 35.77
CA SER A 248 12.95 3.85 36.61
C SER A 248 13.63 3.55 37.94
N GLY A 249 14.58 4.41 38.34
CA GLY A 249 15.33 4.24 39.59
C GLY A 249 16.20 2.96 39.64
N GLY A 250 16.61 2.41 38.50
CA GLY A 250 17.37 1.15 38.44
C GLY A 250 16.54 -0.11 38.66
N GLN A 251 15.21 0.00 38.58
CA GLN A 251 14.26 -1.12 38.67
C GLN A 251 13.38 -1.16 37.42
N CYS A 252 12.96 -2.37 37.04
CA CYS A 252 12.02 -2.57 35.96
C CYS A 252 10.58 -2.46 36.51
N LEU A 253 9.90 -1.38 36.16
CA LEU A 253 8.57 -1.06 36.70
C LEU A 253 7.52 -1.04 35.58
N ALA A 254 6.31 -1.46 35.92
CA ALA A 254 5.17 -1.34 35.01
C ALA A 254 4.75 0.13 34.89
N THR A 255 5.05 0.77 33.76
CA THR A 255 4.74 2.17 33.44
C THR A 255 3.86 2.25 32.20
N GLY A 256 2.55 2.49 32.36
CA GLY A 256 1.68 2.73 31.21
C GLY A 256 0.20 2.46 31.45
N PRO A 257 -0.66 2.81 30.47
CA PRO A 257 -2.08 2.55 30.54
C PRO A 257 -2.36 1.04 30.55
N ILE A 258 -3.30 0.65 31.41
CA ILE A 258 -3.77 -0.71 31.56
C ILE A 258 -4.60 -1.07 30.33
N CYS A 259 -4.12 -1.97 29.48
CA CYS A 259 -4.85 -2.40 28.30
C CYS A 259 -5.47 -3.78 28.52
N LYS A 260 -6.81 -3.85 28.44
CA LYS A 260 -7.52 -5.12 28.27
C LYS A 260 -7.26 -5.64 26.85
N THR A 261 -6.97 -6.93 26.73
CA THR A 261 -6.65 -7.65 25.47
C THR A 261 -7.35 -7.07 24.24
N GLY A 262 -6.55 -6.40 23.39
CA GLY A 262 -6.99 -5.79 22.14
C GLY A 262 -5.90 -4.99 21.42
N CYS A 263 -4.93 -4.43 22.14
CA CYS A 263 -3.83 -3.62 21.60
C CYS A 263 -2.54 -4.39 21.27
N ARG A 264 -2.60 -5.70 21.02
CA ARG A 264 -1.62 -6.25 20.07
C ARG A 264 -2.05 -5.66 18.74
N GLY A 265 -1.24 -4.79 18.15
CA GLY A 265 -1.33 -4.51 16.73
C GLY A 265 -1.28 -5.86 16.05
N LYS A 266 -2.44 -6.45 15.75
CA LYS A 266 -2.51 -7.73 15.07
C LYS A 266 -1.78 -7.44 13.77
N ARG A 267 -0.56 -8.00 13.63
CA ARG A 267 0.01 -8.30 12.31
C ARG A 267 -1.20 -8.84 11.56
N ARG A 268 -1.74 -8.07 10.61
CA ARG A 268 -2.87 -8.54 9.82
C ARG A 268 -2.32 -9.81 9.21
N VAL A 269 -2.71 -10.96 9.76
CA VAL A 269 -2.37 -12.24 9.19
C VAL A 269 -2.86 -12.11 7.78
N LYS A 270 -1.92 -12.06 6.83
CA LYS A 270 -2.20 -12.00 5.40
C LYS A 270 -3.21 -13.11 5.21
N ARG A 271 -4.47 -12.77 4.87
CA ARG A 271 -5.47 -13.81 4.67
C ARG A 271 -4.92 -14.67 3.55
N ASP A 272 -4.64 -15.93 3.86
CA ASP A 272 -4.22 -16.88 2.85
C ASP A 272 -5.24 -16.82 1.72
N TYR A 273 -4.74 -16.73 0.49
CA TYR A 273 -5.60 -16.83 -0.68
C TYR A 273 -6.30 -18.19 -0.64
N GLU A 274 -7.62 -18.18 -0.60
CA GLU A 274 -8.39 -19.42 -0.64
C GLU A 274 -8.46 -19.93 -2.08
N LEU A 275 -7.93 -21.12 -2.33
CA LEU A 275 -8.01 -21.75 -3.64
C LEU A 275 -9.47 -21.93 -4.07
N PRO A 276 -9.81 -21.68 -5.36
CA PRO A 276 -11.07 -22.11 -5.93
C PRO A 276 -11.32 -23.59 -5.65
N ALA A 277 -12.59 -23.97 -5.42
CA ALA A 277 -12.95 -25.34 -5.03
C ALA A 277 -12.35 -26.40 -5.97
N TRP A 278 -12.35 -26.14 -7.29
CA TRP A 278 -11.81 -27.05 -8.31
C TRP A 278 -10.27 -27.16 -8.31
N LEU A 279 -9.56 -26.31 -7.56
CA LEU A 279 -8.10 -26.33 -7.38
C LEU A 279 -7.66 -26.80 -5.98
N LYS A 280 -8.58 -26.98 -5.01
CA LYS A 280 -8.25 -27.42 -3.65
C LYS A 280 -7.55 -28.79 -3.60
N TRP A 281 -7.64 -29.59 -4.66
CA TRP A 281 -6.90 -30.85 -4.75
C TRP A 281 -5.38 -30.64 -4.73
N LEU A 282 -4.86 -29.47 -5.14
CA LEU A 282 -3.42 -29.13 -5.04
C LEU A 282 -2.96 -29.15 -3.59
N GLU A 283 -3.75 -28.56 -2.67
CA GLU A 283 -3.48 -28.59 -1.23
C GLU A 283 -3.66 -29.98 -0.62
N GLY A 284 -4.53 -30.82 -1.18
CA GLY A 284 -4.73 -32.19 -0.72
C GLY A 284 -3.70 -33.20 -1.25
N SER A 285 -2.99 -32.88 -2.33
CA SER A 285 -2.15 -33.84 -3.06
C SER A 285 -0.83 -34.14 -2.36
N SER A 286 -0.60 -35.40 -1.99
CA SER A 286 0.68 -35.86 -1.41
C SER A 286 1.89 -35.69 -2.33
N LYS A 287 1.67 -35.50 -3.63
CA LYS A 287 2.74 -35.29 -4.62
C LYS A 287 3.22 -33.84 -4.69
N HIS A 288 2.41 -32.90 -4.22
CA HIS A 288 2.62 -31.48 -4.41
C HIS A 288 3.07 -30.82 -3.11
N LEU A 289 4.16 -30.06 -3.22
CA LEU A 289 4.72 -29.24 -2.16
C LEU A 289 4.49 -27.77 -2.49
N ARG A 290 3.94 -26.99 -1.55
CA ARG A 290 3.72 -25.56 -1.77
C ARG A 290 5.05 -24.82 -1.78
N VAL A 291 5.33 -24.10 -2.87
CA VAL A 291 6.50 -23.23 -2.97
C VAL A 291 6.25 -21.96 -2.17
N ARG A 292 7.20 -21.61 -1.31
CA ARG A 292 7.17 -20.41 -0.48
C ARG A 292 8.50 -19.69 -0.63
N MET A 293 8.46 -18.51 -1.22
CA MET A 293 9.63 -17.64 -1.31
C MET A 293 9.48 -16.48 -0.35
N ARG A 294 10.57 -16.10 0.31
CA ARG A 294 10.59 -14.96 1.22
C ARG A 294 10.09 -13.68 0.56
N GLU A 295 10.43 -13.47 -0.71
CA GLU A 295 10.06 -12.28 -1.47
C GLU A 295 8.55 -12.14 -1.69
N TRP A 296 7.84 -13.26 -1.75
CA TRP A 296 6.40 -13.28 -1.97
C TRP A 296 5.61 -13.13 -0.67
N GLU A 297 6.16 -13.65 0.43
CA GLU A 297 5.46 -13.73 1.70
C GLU A 297 5.82 -12.60 2.68
N ASP A 298 7.03 -12.01 2.57
CA ASP A 298 7.52 -10.97 3.46
C ASP A 298 7.78 -9.64 2.72
N GLY A 299 6.72 -8.84 2.57
CA GLY A 299 6.80 -7.53 1.93
C GLY A 299 7.70 -6.52 2.65
N LEU A 300 7.92 -6.67 3.97
CA LEU A 300 8.84 -5.81 4.72
C LEU A 300 10.29 -6.17 4.40
N TRP A 301 10.60 -7.47 4.39
CA TRP A 301 11.90 -7.95 3.95
C TRP A 301 12.17 -7.54 2.50
N ARG A 302 11.20 -7.70 1.59
CA ARG A 302 11.32 -7.28 0.19
C ARG A 302 11.70 -5.80 0.10
N LYS A 303 10.94 -4.91 0.75
CA LYS A 303 11.22 -3.47 0.75
C LYS A 303 12.59 -3.13 1.36
N SER A 304 12.98 -3.78 2.45
CA SER A 304 14.27 -3.53 3.11
C SER A 304 15.47 -4.11 2.36
N SER A 305 15.26 -5.05 1.44
CA SER A 305 16.30 -5.70 0.64
C SER A 305 16.45 -5.07 -0.75
N GLY A 306 16.12 -3.78 -0.89
CA GLY A 306 16.36 -2.99 -2.10
C GLY A 306 15.30 -3.12 -3.21
N TRP A 307 14.25 -3.91 -3.01
CA TRP A 307 13.17 -4.01 -3.99
C TRP A 307 12.28 -2.76 -3.92
N HIS A 308 12.19 -2.02 -5.03
CA HIS A 308 11.50 -0.74 -5.08
C HIS A 308 9.98 -0.84 -5.30
N GLY A 309 9.48 -2.00 -5.76
CA GLY A 309 8.08 -2.19 -6.11
C GLY A 309 7.44 -3.40 -5.44
N HIS A 310 6.14 -3.54 -5.68
CA HIS A 310 5.43 -4.79 -5.41
C HIS A 310 5.93 -5.87 -6.37
N ASP A 311 5.76 -7.13 -5.97
CA ASP A 311 5.98 -8.23 -6.89
C ASP A 311 5.01 -8.13 -8.07
N LEU A 312 5.53 -8.28 -9.30
CA LEU A 312 4.75 -8.08 -10.52
C LEU A 312 3.69 -9.18 -10.70
N ILE A 313 3.92 -10.37 -10.14
CA ILE A 313 3.10 -11.58 -10.33
C ILE A 313 2.43 -12.03 -9.03
N HIS A 314 3.16 -11.98 -7.93
CA HIS A 314 2.74 -12.53 -6.64
C HIS A 314 2.10 -11.48 -5.72
N SER A 315 1.95 -10.24 -6.18
CA SER A 315 1.19 -9.22 -5.46
C SER A 315 -0.31 -9.36 -5.74
N PRO A 316 -1.18 -9.29 -4.71
CA PRO A 316 -2.63 -9.27 -4.92
C PRO A 316 -3.12 -8.05 -5.73
N GLN A 317 -2.28 -7.03 -5.93
CA GLN A 317 -2.57 -5.86 -6.75
C GLN A 317 -2.15 -6.02 -8.21
N SER A 318 -1.51 -7.13 -8.57
CA SER A 318 -1.02 -7.36 -9.92
C SER A 318 -2.16 -7.55 -10.92
N ALA A 319 -1.92 -7.07 -12.16
CA ALA A 319 -2.82 -7.30 -13.28
C ALA A 319 -3.05 -8.81 -13.52
N VAL A 320 -2.00 -9.60 -13.36
CA VAL A 320 -2.02 -11.06 -13.35
C VAL A 320 -1.45 -11.49 -12.02
N TYR A 321 -2.23 -12.25 -11.24
CA TYR A 321 -1.89 -12.61 -9.88
C TYR A 321 -1.77 -14.12 -9.73
N ILE A 322 -0.59 -14.60 -9.32
CA ILE A 322 -0.35 -15.99 -8.96
C ILE A 322 -0.14 -16.06 -7.45
N PRO A 323 -1.17 -16.47 -6.69
CA PRO A 323 -1.12 -16.47 -5.22
C PRO A 323 -0.12 -17.46 -4.64
N CYS A 324 0.11 -18.57 -5.34
CA CYS A 324 0.99 -19.64 -4.89
C CYS A 324 1.31 -20.61 -6.02
N TYR A 325 2.41 -21.34 -5.85
CA TYR A 325 2.76 -22.49 -6.65
C TYR A 325 2.85 -23.77 -5.82
N PHE A 326 2.67 -24.89 -6.52
CA PHE A 326 2.76 -26.25 -6.02
C PHE A 326 3.69 -27.02 -6.95
N TYR A 327 4.79 -27.54 -6.41
CA TYR A 327 5.79 -28.29 -7.17
C TYR A 327 5.69 -29.77 -6.85
N SER A 328 5.76 -30.60 -7.89
CA SER A 328 5.88 -32.06 -7.81
C SER A 328 7.30 -32.46 -8.18
N PRO A 329 8.18 -32.81 -7.21
CA PRO A 329 9.57 -33.15 -7.49
C PRO A 329 9.73 -34.36 -8.40
N ALA A 330 8.89 -35.38 -8.21
CA ALA A 330 8.94 -36.61 -8.99
C ALA A 330 8.57 -36.38 -10.47
N GLU A 331 7.63 -35.48 -10.73
CA GLU A 331 7.14 -35.18 -12.08
C GLU A 331 7.83 -33.96 -12.70
N LYS A 332 8.70 -33.28 -11.94
CA LYS A 332 9.31 -31.97 -12.30
C LYS A 332 8.27 -31.02 -12.88
N MET A 333 7.18 -30.86 -12.13
CA MET A 333 5.99 -30.11 -12.55
C MET A 333 5.69 -29.00 -11.55
N LEU A 334 5.37 -27.80 -12.06
CA LEU A 334 4.94 -26.65 -11.27
C LEU A 334 3.51 -26.27 -11.68
N GLN A 335 2.64 -26.07 -10.69
CA GLN A 335 1.24 -25.74 -10.91
C GLN A 335 0.78 -24.64 -9.95
N GLY A 336 -0.10 -23.76 -10.39
CA GLY A 336 -0.64 -22.70 -9.53
C GLY A 336 -1.90 -22.06 -10.12
N PRO A 337 -2.77 -21.45 -9.28
CA PRO A 337 -3.85 -20.61 -9.78
C PRO A 337 -3.25 -19.36 -10.44
N VAL A 338 -3.89 -18.86 -11.48
CA VAL A 338 -3.60 -17.54 -12.02
C VAL A 338 -4.90 -16.77 -12.20
N CYS A 339 -4.96 -15.59 -11.58
CA CYS A 339 -6.10 -14.69 -11.62
C CYS A 339 -5.79 -13.52 -12.55
N PHE A 340 -6.70 -13.22 -13.47
CA PHE A 340 -6.57 -12.08 -14.37
C PHE A 340 -7.41 -10.91 -13.86
N GLY A 341 -6.79 -9.92 -13.25
CA GLY A 341 -7.47 -8.74 -12.70
C GLY A 341 -7.83 -7.68 -13.77
N PRO A 342 -8.50 -6.59 -13.38
CA PRO A 342 -8.85 -5.49 -14.30
C PRO A 342 -7.65 -4.89 -15.02
N GLY A 343 -6.47 -4.84 -14.38
CA GLY A 343 -5.24 -4.36 -15.00
C GLY A 343 -4.72 -5.21 -16.17
N ALA A 344 -5.27 -6.42 -16.38
CA ALA A 344 -4.96 -7.28 -17.52
C ALA A 344 -5.84 -7.01 -18.75
N GLU A 345 -6.85 -6.14 -18.65
CA GLU A 345 -7.81 -5.90 -19.72
C GLU A 345 -7.16 -5.26 -20.96
N SER A 346 -7.61 -5.69 -22.15
CA SER A 346 -7.27 -5.05 -23.42
C SER A 346 -8.50 -4.68 -24.24
N HIS A 347 -9.50 -5.57 -24.31
CA HIS A 347 -10.70 -5.36 -25.10
C HIS A 347 -11.93 -5.75 -24.29
N ARG A 348 -12.81 -4.81 -23.95
CA ARG A 348 -14.19 -5.03 -23.43
C ARG A 348 -14.36 -6.32 -22.60
N GLY A 349 -13.67 -6.41 -21.47
CA GLY A 349 -13.73 -7.53 -20.52
C GLY A 349 -12.86 -8.75 -20.88
N LEU A 350 -12.04 -8.67 -21.92
CA LEU A 350 -11.05 -9.68 -22.31
C LEU A 350 -9.64 -9.21 -22.00
N CYS A 351 -8.83 -10.15 -21.54
CA CYS A 351 -7.44 -9.91 -21.18
C CYS A 351 -6.59 -9.69 -22.44
N HIS A 352 -5.55 -8.88 -22.30
CA HIS A 352 -4.52 -8.71 -23.32
C HIS A 352 -3.84 -10.05 -23.59
N GLY A 353 -3.51 -10.35 -24.85
CA GLY A 353 -2.72 -11.55 -25.18
C GLY A 353 -1.36 -11.51 -24.48
N GLY A 354 -0.80 -10.30 -24.35
CA GLY A 354 0.29 -10.04 -23.42
C GLY A 354 -0.06 -10.38 -21.97
N ALA A 355 -1.18 -10.01 -21.37
CA ALA A 355 -1.44 -10.49 -20.00
C ALA A 355 -1.41 -12.04 -19.87
N MET A 356 -1.79 -12.77 -20.92
CA MET A 356 -1.68 -14.24 -20.96
C MET A 356 -0.25 -14.75 -21.22
N THR A 357 0.57 -14.04 -22.00
CA THR A 357 1.97 -14.40 -22.31
C THR A 357 2.95 -13.73 -21.37
N SER A 358 2.84 -12.40 -21.28
CA SER A 358 3.33 -11.41 -20.31
C SER A 358 2.82 -11.72 -18.90
N ALA A 359 1.88 -11.06 -18.26
CA ALA A 359 2.14 -10.68 -16.86
C ALA A 359 3.46 -9.87 -16.73
N ALA A 360 3.73 -9.08 -17.78
CA ALA A 360 4.41 -7.81 -17.71
C ALA A 360 3.55 -6.75 -18.43
N ALA A 361 3.15 -5.77 -17.61
CA ALA A 361 2.67 -4.41 -17.83
C ALA A 361 1.36 -4.11 -18.61
N SER A 362 0.44 -3.49 -17.86
CA SER A 362 -0.17 -2.21 -18.26
C SER A 362 0.64 -1.05 -17.63
N GLY A 363 0.89 0.01 -18.41
CA GLY A 363 1.24 1.35 -17.89
C GLY A 363 2.65 1.91 -18.19
N GLU A 364 2.79 2.49 -19.39
CA GLU A 364 3.77 3.50 -19.88
C GLU A 364 5.17 3.66 -19.26
N LYS A 365 6.17 3.47 -20.14
CA LYS A 365 7.51 4.07 -20.18
C LYS A 365 8.40 3.86 -18.95
N ASN A 366 9.03 2.70 -18.88
CA ASN A 366 10.49 2.53 -18.99
C ASN A 366 10.80 1.04 -19.04
N ASP A 367 11.81 0.67 -19.82
CA ASP A 367 12.18 -0.70 -20.19
C ASP A 367 12.55 -1.59 -18.99
N HIS A 368 12.28 -2.89 -19.17
CA HIS A 368 12.62 -4.08 -18.36
C HIS A 368 11.54 -4.61 -17.39
N GLY A 369 10.80 -5.65 -17.79
CA GLY A 369 9.88 -6.41 -16.93
C GLY A 369 9.46 -7.76 -17.54
N ASP A 370 9.43 -8.83 -16.72
CA ASP A 370 9.40 -10.24 -17.13
C ASP A 370 8.05 -11.00 -16.84
N PRO A 371 7.64 -12.01 -17.67
CA PRO A 371 6.28 -12.66 -17.73
C PRO A 371 5.81 -13.72 -16.67
N ALA A 372 4.62 -14.33 -16.80
CA ALA A 372 4.00 -15.40 -15.96
C ALA A 372 4.20 -16.82 -16.49
N PHE A 373 4.15 -17.01 -17.83
CA PHE A 373 4.77 -18.21 -18.40
C PHE A 373 6.28 -18.16 -18.17
N ASP A 374 6.86 -16.97 -18.16
CA ASP A 374 8.26 -16.76 -17.77
C ASP A 374 8.50 -17.02 -16.28
N ASP A 375 7.65 -16.51 -15.41
CA ASP A 375 7.72 -16.72 -13.96
C ASP A 375 7.65 -18.21 -13.66
N LEU A 376 6.66 -18.91 -14.23
CA LEU A 376 6.60 -20.38 -14.15
C LEU A 376 7.85 -21.03 -14.73
N LEU A 377 8.32 -20.60 -15.91
CA LEU A 377 9.46 -21.18 -16.60
C LEU A 377 10.74 -21.03 -15.77
N GLY A 378 11.00 -19.84 -15.24
CA GLY A 378 12.12 -19.51 -14.38
C GLY A 378 12.06 -20.32 -13.09
N HIS A 379 10.97 -20.22 -12.33
CA HIS A 379 10.83 -20.94 -11.06
C HIS A 379 10.88 -22.46 -11.24
N LEU A 380 10.24 -23.01 -12.28
CA LEU A 380 10.32 -24.43 -12.57
C LEU A 380 11.73 -24.85 -12.97
N ALA A 381 12.44 -24.06 -13.77
CA ALA A 381 13.83 -24.35 -14.13
C ALA A 381 14.74 -24.35 -12.90
N PHE A 382 14.60 -23.38 -12.00
CA PHE A 382 15.39 -23.29 -10.77
C PHE A 382 15.11 -24.46 -9.83
N LEU A 383 13.84 -24.78 -9.61
CA LEU A 383 13.41 -25.92 -8.79
C LEU A 383 13.90 -27.26 -9.36
N ALA A 384 13.79 -27.45 -10.68
CA ALA A 384 14.17 -28.70 -11.33
C ALA A 384 15.68 -28.91 -11.42
N ALA A 385 16.46 -27.84 -11.45
CA ALA A 385 17.92 -27.91 -11.39
C ALA A 385 18.45 -28.08 -9.95
N GLY A 386 17.62 -27.79 -8.93
CA GLY A 386 18.03 -27.84 -7.52
C GLY A 386 19.02 -26.73 -7.14
N GLU A 387 19.14 -25.69 -7.96
CA GLU A 387 19.93 -24.51 -7.66
C GLU A 387 19.11 -23.52 -6.82
N GLY A 388 19.73 -22.49 -6.25
CA GLY A 388 19.01 -21.48 -5.46
C GLY A 388 17.89 -20.76 -6.22
N PRO A 389 16.98 -20.07 -5.50
CA PRO A 389 16.07 -19.13 -6.16
C PRO A 389 16.91 -18.12 -6.98
N TRP A 390 16.45 -17.73 -8.16
CA TRP A 390 17.13 -16.76 -9.04
C TRP A 390 18.45 -17.22 -9.68
N SER A 391 18.75 -18.52 -9.69
CA SER A 391 19.94 -19.06 -10.37
C SER A 391 19.67 -19.41 -11.83
N GLY A 392 19.44 -18.40 -12.66
CA GLY A 392 19.32 -18.59 -14.11
C GLY A 392 18.67 -17.44 -14.85
N ALA A 393 18.47 -17.64 -16.14
CA ALA A 393 17.86 -16.66 -17.04
C ALA A 393 16.98 -17.36 -18.05
N THR A 394 15.81 -16.79 -18.33
CA THR A 394 15.00 -17.20 -19.47
C THR A 394 15.67 -16.77 -20.76
N VAL A 395 15.67 -17.67 -21.74
CA VAL A 395 16.26 -17.44 -23.07
C VAL A 395 15.20 -17.31 -24.14
N GLN A 396 14.16 -18.13 -24.06
CA GLN A 396 13.14 -18.16 -25.12
C GLN A 396 11.79 -18.60 -24.55
N ILE A 397 10.73 -17.94 -25.03
CA ILE A 397 9.34 -18.30 -24.76
C ILE A 397 8.59 -18.28 -26.09
N ASN A 398 7.96 -19.41 -26.45
CA ASN A 398 7.10 -19.50 -27.61
C ASN A 398 5.68 -19.80 -27.13
N CYS A 399 4.78 -18.83 -27.29
CA CYS A 399 3.39 -18.96 -26.82
C CYS A 399 2.41 -19.16 -27.98
N LYS A 400 1.40 -20.01 -27.75
CA LYS A 400 0.23 -20.16 -28.62
C LYS A 400 -1.05 -19.91 -27.81
N LEU A 401 -1.70 -18.78 -28.06
CA LEU A 401 -2.97 -18.42 -27.46
C LEU A 401 -4.11 -19.17 -28.18
N CYS A 402 -4.88 -19.96 -27.43
CA CYS A 402 -5.91 -20.85 -27.96
C CYS A 402 -7.32 -20.32 -27.75
N LYS A 403 -7.58 -19.61 -26.64
CA LYS A 403 -8.89 -19.05 -26.29
C LYS A 403 -8.76 -17.69 -25.61
N PRO A 404 -9.75 -16.79 -25.74
CA PRO A 404 -9.78 -15.53 -25.01
C PRO A 404 -9.98 -15.78 -23.51
N VAL A 405 -9.31 -14.99 -22.67
CA VAL A 405 -9.48 -15.02 -21.20
C VAL A 405 -10.27 -13.80 -20.76
N ARG A 406 -11.24 -13.99 -19.87
CA ARG A 406 -12.05 -12.90 -19.33
C ARG A 406 -11.36 -12.26 -18.13
N VAL A 407 -11.54 -10.94 -17.97
CA VAL A 407 -11.17 -10.25 -16.72
C VAL A 407 -11.97 -10.86 -15.55
N GLY A 408 -11.29 -11.06 -14.43
CA GLY A 408 -11.77 -11.75 -13.23
C GLY A 408 -11.70 -13.28 -13.30
N GLN A 409 -11.33 -13.86 -14.45
CA GLN A 409 -11.24 -15.31 -14.60
C GLN A 409 -10.02 -15.86 -13.84
N THR A 410 -10.20 -17.01 -13.19
CA THR A 410 -9.10 -17.79 -12.61
C THR A 410 -8.89 -19.05 -13.44
N LEU A 411 -7.63 -19.33 -13.78
CA LEU A 411 -7.21 -20.50 -14.55
C LEU A 411 -6.13 -21.26 -13.77
N LEU A 412 -5.86 -22.49 -14.18
CA LEU A 412 -4.73 -23.29 -13.74
C LEU A 412 -3.57 -23.05 -14.69
N LEU A 413 -2.46 -22.56 -14.16
CA LEU A 413 -1.19 -22.54 -14.86
C LEU A 413 -0.42 -23.82 -14.50
N GLU A 414 -0.05 -24.60 -15.50
CA GLU A 414 0.71 -25.84 -15.32
C GLU A 414 1.91 -25.87 -16.26
N GLY A 415 3.05 -26.33 -15.77
CA GLY A 415 4.20 -26.58 -16.62
C GLY A 415 5.09 -27.68 -16.08
N HIS A 416 5.83 -28.32 -16.98
CA HIS A 416 6.70 -29.45 -16.66
C HIS A 416 7.99 -29.38 -17.46
N VAL A 417 9.06 -29.94 -16.90
CA VAL A 417 10.34 -30.03 -17.61
C VAL A 417 10.25 -31.11 -18.68
N ALA A 418 10.21 -30.70 -19.94
CA ALA A 418 10.18 -31.60 -21.08
C ALA A 418 11.54 -32.29 -21.28
N LYS A 419 12.64 -31.54 -21.12
CA LYS A 419 14.00 -32.07 -21.17
C LYS A 419 15.01 -31.13 -20.51
N GLN A 420 16.16 -31.67 -20.11
CA GLN A 420 17.27 -30.91 -19.56
C GLN A 420 18.59 -31.34 -20.21
N GLU A 421 19.32 -30.37 -20.77
CA GLU A 421 20.59 -30.58 -21.48
C GLU A 421 21.66 -29.67 -20.86
N ARG A 422 22.50 -30.23 -19.98
CA ARG A 422 23.47 -29.46 -19.19
C ARG A 422 22.72 -28.37 -18.38
N LYS A 423 23.05 -27.10 -18.63
CA LYS A 423 22.41 -25.93 -18.01
C LYS A 423 21.11 -25.50 -18.69
N LYS A 424 20.73 -26.11 -19.82
CA LYS A 424 19.50 -25.76 -20.55
C LYS A 424 18.32 -26.56 -20.02
N VAL A 425 17.29 -25.90 -19.54
CA VAL A 425 16.04 -26.52 -19.09
C VAL A 425 14.93 -26.12 -20.06
N PHE A 426 14.31 -27.11 -20.69
CA PHE A 426 13.20 -26.91 -21.62
C PHE A 426 11.90 -27.25 -20.90
N VAL A 427 10.94 -26.33 -20.95
CA VAL A 427 9.66 -26.42 -20.25
C VAL A 427 8.53 -26.37 -21.26
N GLU A 428 7.53 -27.22 -21.05
CA GLU A 428 6.24 -27.15 -21.72
C GLU A 428 5.18 -26.75 -20.70
N ALA A 429 4.37 -25.75 -21.02
CA ALA A 429 3.34 -25.24 -20.13
C ALA A 429 2.00 -25.03 -20.83
N ARG A 430 0.92 -25.04 -20.04
CA ARG A 430 -0.45 -24.82 -20.49
C ARG A 430 -1.21 -23.97 -19.48
N LEU A 431 -2.18 -23.22 -20.01
CA LEU A 431 -3.15 -22.46 -19.23
C LEU A 431 -4.51 -23.11 -19.38
N VAL A 432 -5.10 -23.61 -18.30
CA VAL A 432 -6.23 -24.54 -18.31
C VAL A 432 -7.41 -23.99 -17.49
N GLY A 433 -8.61 -24.05 -18.04
CA GLY A 433 -9.84 -23.68 -17.32
C GLY A 433 -10.39 -24.81 -16.44
N GLU A 434 -11.38 -24.49 -15.61
CA GLU A 434 -12.05 -25.44 -14.71
C GLU A 434 -12.58 -26.71 -15.40
N THR A 435 -13.02 -26.57 -16.65
CA THR A 435 -13.55 -27.65 -17.50
C THR A 435 -12.46 -28.46 -18.22
N GLY A 436 -11.18 -28.16 -17.99
CA GLY A 436 -10.05 -28.77 -18.70
C GLY A 436 -9.73 -28.13 -20.06
N GLU A 437 -10.44 -27.06 -20.44
CA GLU A 437 -10.20 -26.35 -21.69
C GLU A 437 -8.83 -25.63 -21.69
N VAL A 438 -8.07 -25.73 -22.78
CA VAL A 438 -6.78 -25.06 -22.92
C VAL A 438 -6.94 -23.67 -23.53
N TYR A 439 -6.48 -22.65 -22.80
CA TYR A 439 -6.49 -21.23 -23.18
C TYR A 439 -5.17 -20.77 -23.79
N GLY A 440 -4.06 -21.40 -23.41
CA GLY A 440 -2.73 -21.09 -23.93
C GLY A 440 -1.79 -22.26 -23.78
N ARG A 441 -0.77 -22.31 -24.64
CA ARG A 441 0.35 -23.25 -24.58
C ARG A 441 1.66 -22.47 -24.68
N MET A 442 2.70 -22.98 -24.04
CA MET A 442 4.03 -22.39 -24.09
C MET A 442 5.11 -23.47 -24.19
N ASP A 443 6.09 -23.23 -25.06
CA ASP A 443 7.36 -23.95 -25.11
C ASP A 443 8.48 -22.97 -24.74
N GLY A 444 9.18 -23.25 -23.64
CA GLY A 444 10.13 -22.34 -23.01
C GLY A 444 11.51 -22.95 -22.83
N LEU A 445 12.52 -22.10 -22.77
CA LEU A 445 13.91 -22.46 -22.51
C LEU A 445 14.51 -21.49 -21.51
N SER A 446 15.09 -22.03 -20.44
CA SER A 446 15.92 -21.29 -19.49
C SER A 446 17.31 -21.89 -19.38
N ILE A 447 18.28 -21.04 -19.02
CA ILE A 447 19.64 -21.44 -18.65
C ILE A 447 19.77 -21.29 -17.14
N VAL A 448 20.03 -22.38 -16.44
CA VAL A 448 20.31 -22.38 -15.00
C VAL A 448 21.78 -22.08 -14.71
N GLY A 449 22.05 -21.52 -13.53
CA GLY A 449 23.39 -21.17 -13.07
C GLY A 449 23.95 -19.91 -13.73
N ALA A 450 23.10 -19.08 -14.29
CA ALA A 450 23.44 -17.72 -14.72
C ALA A 450 23.22 -16.77 -13.53
N LYS A 451 24.25 -15.99 -13.19
CA LYS A 451 24.17 -14.98 -12.13
C LYS A 451 23.74 -13.65 -12.73
N MET A 452 22.65 -13.08 -12.22
CA MET A 452 22.05 -11.85 -12.73
C MET A 452 22.25 -10.64 -11.79
N GLN A 453 23.03 -10.81 -10.71
CA GLN A 453 23.28 -9.79 -9.69
C GLN A 453 24.78 -9.64 -9.40
N GLU A 454 25.14 -8.61 -8.63
CA GLU A 454 26.52 -8.43 -8.15
C GLU A 454 26.97 -9.65 -7.32
N GLU A 455 28.27 -9.94 -7.37
CA GLU A 455 28.85 -11.03 -6.59
C GLU A 455 28.55 -10.83 -5.09
N ASP A 456 28.20 -11.93 -4.41
CA ASP A 456 27.92 -12.02 -2.96
C ASP A 456 26.56 -11.50 -2.45
N SER A 457 25.56 -11.29 -3.31
CA SER A 457 24.18 -11.02 -2.88
C SER A 457 23.66 -12.11 -1.91
N GLU A 458 22.76 -11.75 -0.98
CA GLU A 458 22.12 -12.75 -0.11
C GLU A 458 21.26 -13.73 -0.91
N LEU A 459 20.73 -13.29 -2.05
CA LEU A 459 19.93 -14.11 -2.97
C LEU A 459 20.75 -15.24 -3.58
N ASP A 460 22.01 -14.98 -3.95
CA ASP A 460 22.94 -15.97 -4.51
C ASP A 460 23.22 -17.14 -3.55
N ARG A 461 23.04 -16.94 -2.25
CA ARG A 461 23.37 -17.93 -1.20
C ARG A 461 22.17 -18.78 -0.80
N ARG A 462 20.97 -18.43 -1.28
CA ARG A 462 19.75 -19.17 -0.95
C ARG A 462 19.72 -20.53 -1.62
N GLN A 463 19.05 -21.46 -0.98
CA GLN A 463 18.90 -22.84 -1.47
C GLN A 463 17.46 -23.28 -1.24
N TRP A 464 16.97 -24.16 -2.11
CA TRP A 464 15.68 -24.81 -1.89
C TRP A 464 15.79 -25.84 -0.79
N HIS A 465 14.92 -25.72 0.21
CA HIS A 465 14.73 -26.70 1.27
C HIS A 465 13.37 -27.36 1.11
N PHE A 466 13.38 -28.67 0.87
CA PHE A 466 12.20 -29.49 0.71
C PHE A 466 11.77 -30.02 2.09
N ASP A 467 10.66 -29.52 2.61
CA ASP A 467 10.08 -29.94 3.88
C ASP A 467 8.83 -30.78 3.58
N GLU A 468 9.02 -32.09 3.38
CA GLU A 468 7.92 -33.02 3.09
C GLU A 468 6.89 -33.08 4.23
N ALA A 469 7.34 -32.94 5.49
CA ALA A 469 6.47 -32.97 6.65
C ALA A 469 5.51 -31.76 6.68
N LYS A 470 5.99 -30.58 6.30
CA LYS A 470 5.16 -29.37 6.13
C LYS A 470 4.56 -29.24 4.73
N ARG A 471 4.86 -30.17 3.83
CA ARG A 471 4.45 -30.16 2.42
C ARG A 471 4.79 -28.85 1.73
N ALA A 472 6.01 -28.36 1.95
CA ALA A 472 6.46 -27.06 1.45
C ALA A 472 7.88 -27.11 0.90
N ILE A 473 8.18 -26.16 0.01
CA ILE A 473 9.53 -25.85 -0.44
C ILE A 473 9.80 -24.41 -0.07
N VAL A 474 10.89 -24.16 0.65
CA VAL A 474 11.27 -22.81 1.09
C VAL A 474 12.66 -22.44 0.56
N ASP A 475 12.91 -21.16 0.34
CA ASP A 475 14.17 -20.66 -0.20
C ASP A 475 15.18 -20.20 0.87
N SER A 476 14.78 -20.19 2.15
CA SER A 476 15.66 -19.87 3.28
C SER A 476 15.33 -20.73 4.50
N PRO A 477 16.31 -21.32 5.20
CA PRO A 477 16.03 -22.17 6.36
C PRO A 477 15.64 -21.36 7.61
N ASP A 478 15.91 -20.06 7.66
CA ASP A 478 15.67 -19.21 8.83
C ASP A 478 14.23 -18.68 8.97
N HIS A 479 13.27 -19.32 8.31
CA HIS A 479 11.83 -18.99 8.38
C HIS A 479 11.14 -19.29 9.72
N ARG A 480 11.87 -19.33 10.85
CA ARG A 480 11.29 -19.50 12.19
C ARG A 480 10.25 -18.43 12.57
N HIS A 481 10.11 -17.37 11.78
CA HIS A 481 9.17 -16.26 12.01
C HIS A 481 7.96 -16.21 11.05
N LEU A 482 7.80 -17.16 10.12
CA LEU A 482 6.72 -17.17 9.11
C LEU A 482 5.77 -18.39 9.18
N LEU A 483 5.99 -19.32 10.11
CA LEU A 483 5.09 -20.46 10.37
C LEU A 483 4.30 -20.26 11.66
#